data_AF-A0A133U4T5-F1
#
_entry.id   AF-A0A133U4T5-F1
#
_cell.length_a   1.000
_cell.length_b   1.000
_cell.length_c   1.000
_cell.angle_alpha   90.00
_cell.angle_beta   90.00
_cell.angle_gamma   90.00
#
_symmetry.space_group_name_H-M   'P 1'
#
loop_
_entity.id
_entity.type
_entity.pdbx_description
1 polymer ?
#
loop_
_entity_poly.entity_id
_entity_poly.type
_entity_poly.pdbx_seq_one_letter_code
_entity_poly.pdbx_strand_id
1 'polypeptide(L)'
;MKLIDLSEISDFPECAGVYCIFDLDETPAYGGQTSNLKGRMKQHFIRQDSSVVSYGKLDVWDIYYVLWWETDRIDKAEKELISFFQPYLNLEDYRQIDPGDMDIINPENPSGKLRIISENESRFRRSAYNRAKQKLEHVSRMIDKIKFAGHTEETRKTVYEHMRILKRNLDKFLENK
;
A
#
# COMPACT_ATOMS: atom_id res chain seq x y z
N MET A 1 -8.14 17.76 6.57
CA MET A 1 -6.82 17.58 5.91
C MET A 1 -7.08 16.81 4.63
N LYS A 2 -6.78 17.39 3.44
CA LYS A 2 -6.90 16.62 2.18
C LYS A 2 -5.85 15.52 2.24
N LEU A 3 -6.30 14.27 2.15
CA LEU A 3 -5.41 13.10 2.31
C LEU A 3 -4.36 13.02 1.21
N ILE A 4 -4.69 13.52 0.00
CA ILE A 4 -3.90 13.41 -1.22
C ILE A 4 -4.15 14.67 -2.06
N ASP A 5 -3.11 15.18 -2.71
CA ASP A 5 -3.27 16.25 -3.71
C ASP A 5 -3.79 15.63 -5.02
N LEU A 6 -4.99 16.04 -5.42
CA LEU A 6 -5.65 15.50 -6.62
C LEU A 6 -4.89 15.83 -7.92
N SER A 7 -4.05 16.88 -7.90
CA SER A 7 -3.20 17.23 -9.03
C SER A 7 -2.12 16.18 -9.31
N GLU A 8 -1.60 15.51 -8.29
CA GLU A 8 -0.57 14.48 -8.47
C GLU A 8 -1.15 13.23 -9.15
N ILE A 9 -2.44 12.93 -8.96
CA ILE A 9 -3.05 11.74 -9.59
C ILE A 9 -3.24 11.90 -11.11
N SER A 10 -3.25 13.13 -11.64
CA SER A 10 -3.24 13.29 -13.10
C SER A 10 -1.93 12.82 -13.75
N ASP A 11 -0.86 12.69 -12.97
CA ASP A 11 0.47 12.33 -13.47
C ASP A 11 0.64 10.82 -13.65
N PHE A 12 -0.29 10.00 -13.16
CA PHE A 12 -0.31 8.58 -13.49
C PHE A 12 -0.74 8.35 -14.95
N PRO A 13 0.00 7.50 -15.70
CA PRO A 13 -0.37 7.15 -17.07
C PRO A 13 -1.63 6.30 -17.15
N GLU A 14 -2.30 6.37 -18.29
CA GLU A 14 -3.43 5.50 -18.64
C GLU A 14 -2.92 4.25 -19.36
N CYS A 15 -2.19 3.40 -18.64
CA CYS A 15 -1.57 2.19 -19.18
C CYS A 15 -1.90 0.95 -18.33
N ALA A 16 -1.66 -0.22 -18.91
CA ALA A 16 -1.60 -1.47 -18.17
C ALA A 16 -0.23 -1.62 -17.48
N GLY A 17 -0.20 -2.32 -16.36
CA GLY A 17 1.04 -2.59 -15.64
C GLY A 17 0.83 -3.08 -14.22
N VAL A 18 1.93 -3.06 -13.48
CA VAL A 18 1.99 -3.42 -12.06
C VAL A 18 2.55 -2.26 -11.25
N TYR A 19 2.18 -2.21 -9.97
CA TYR A 19 2.57 -1.13 -9.08
C TYR A 19 2.86 -1.64 -7.68
N CYS A 20 3.81 -0.98 -7.01
CA CYS A 20 4.14 -1.23 -5.61
C CYS A 20 3.95 0.06 -4.81
N ILE A 21 3.14 -0.04 -3.75
CA ILE A 21 2.79 1.04 -2.83
C ILE A 21 3.73 0.96 -1.63
N PHE A 22 4.32 2.08 -1.26
CA PHE A 22 5.26 2.19 -0.14
C PHE A 22 4.70 3.04 0.98
N ASP A 23 4.93 2.60 2.22
CA ASP A 23 4.49 3.30 3.43
C ASP A 23 5.39 4.51 3.76
N LEU A 24 5.05 5.21 4.84
CA LEU A 24 5.84 6.31 5.40
C LEU A 24 7.19 5.89 6.00
N ASP A 25 7.54 4.61 6.04
CA ASP A 25 8.90 4.13 6.33
C ASP A 25 9.61 3.62 5.06
N GLU A 26 9.04 3.87 3.88
CA GLU A 26 9.57 3.42 2.59
C GLU A 26 9.66 1.89 2.50
N THR A 27 8.80 1.21 3.27
CA THR A 27 8.65 -0.24 3.22
C THR A 27 7.56 -0.60 2.21
N PRO A 28 7.76 -1.62 1.35
CA PRO A 28 6.72 -2.12 0.45
C PRO A 28 5.50 -2.57 1.26
N ALA A 29 4.38 -1.87 1.07
CA ALA A 29 3.14 -2.15 1.77
C ALA A 29 2.25 -3.08 0.97
N TYR A 30 2.04 -2.78 -0.31
CA TYR A 30 1.15 -3.54 -1.17
C TYR A 30 1.57 -3.46 -2.64
N GLY A 31 1.65 -4.61 -3.31
CA GLY A 31 1.82 -4.75 -4.75
C GLY A 31 0.51 -5.16 -5.42
N GLY A 32 0.27 -4.67 -6.62
CA GLY A 32 -0.92 -5.02 -7.39
C GLY A 32 -0.75 -4.82 -8.89
N GLN A 33 -1.72 -5.31 -9.65
CA GLN A 33 -1.82 -5.12 -11.09
C GLN A 33 -3.07 -4.38 -11.56
N THR A 34 -3.02 -3.85 -12.79
CA THR A 34 -4.18 -3.23 -13.43
C THR A 34 -4.00 -3.05 -14.93
N SER A 35 -5.13 -3.05 -15.65
CA SER A 35 -5.19 -2.62 -17.05
C SER A 35 -5.25 -1.08 -17.23
N ASN A 36 -5.46 -0.33 -16.15
CA ASN A 36 -5.51 1.13 -16.18
C ASN A 36 -4.99 1.74 -14.87
N LEU A 37 -3.71 2.11 -14.87
CA LEU A 37 -2.99 2.58 -13.68
C LEU A 37 -3.65 3.82 -13.06
N LYS A 38 -3.87 4.87 -13.84
CA LYS A 38 -4.55 6.09 -13.37
C LYS A 38 -5.91 5.79 -12.72
N GLY A 39 -6.73 4.96 -13.35
CA GLY A 39 -8.04 4.55 -12.84
C GLY A 39 -7.94 3.79 -11.52
N ARG A 40 -6.97 2.89 -11.38
CA ARG A 40 -6.70 2.15 -10.14
C ARG A 40 -6.20 3.07 -9.02
N MET A 41 -5.29 3.99 -9.32
CA MET A 41 -4.80 4.95 -8.34
C MET A 41 -5.93 5.86 -7.83
N LYS A 42 -6.85 6.31 -8.71
CA LYS A 42 -8.07 7.02 -8.31
C LYS A 42 -8.95 6.19 -7.36
N GLN A 43 -9.08 4.88 -7.58
CA GLN A 43 -9.84 3.99 -6.69
C GLN A 43 -9.21 3.88 -5.30
N HIS A 44 -7.90 3.69 -5.22
CA HIS A 44 -7.21 3.57 -3.93
C HIS A 44 -7.24 4.87 -3.13
N PHE A 45 -6.95 5.98 -3.79
CA PHE A 45 -6.52 7.19 -3.11
C PHE A 45 -7.59 8.28 -3.02
N ILE A 46 -8.48 8.37 -4.02
CA ILE A 46 -9.53 9.38 -4.06
C ILE A 46 -10.86 8.79 -3.59
N ARG A 47 -11.33 7.77 -4.31
CA ARG A 47 -12.64 7.16 -4.05
C ARG A 47 -12.61 6.23 -2.83
N GLN A 48 -11.44 5.64 -2.57
CA GLN A 48 -11.21 4.67 -1.50
C GLN A 48 -12.17 3.47 -1.58
N ASP A 49 -12.57 3.11 -2.81
CA ASP A 49 -13.58 2.10 -3.13
C ASP A 49 -12.97 0.78 -3.65
N SER A 50 -11.66 0.71 -3.84
CA SER A 50 -10.96 -0.55 -4.13
C SER A 50 -11.12 -1.55 -2.98
N SER A 51 -11.19 -2.85 -3.27
CA SER A 51 -11.27 -3.91 -2.25
C SER A 51 -10.19 -3.78 -1.17
N VAL A 52 -8.95 -3.48 -1.55
CA VAL A 52 -7.84 -3.37 -0.59
C VAL A 52 -7.96 -2.15 0.34
N VAL A 53 -8.68 -1.08 -0.05
CA VAL A 53 -8.91 0.09 0.82
C VAL A 53 -10.22 -0.04 1.57
N SER A 54 -11.29 -0.48 0.89
CA SER A 54 -12.64 -0.58 1.46
C SER A 54 -12.71 -1.59 2.59
N TYR A 55 -11.89 -2.65 2.58
CA TYR A 55 -11.77 -3.61 3.70
C TYR A 55 -10.71 -3.21 4.75
N GLY A 56 -10.07 -2.04 4.61
CA GLY A 56 -9.06 -1.55 5.55
C GLY A 56 -7.71 -2.26 5.46
N LYS A 57 -7.47 -3.04 4.39
CA LYS A 57 -6.19 -3.72 4.18
C LYS A 57 -5.06 -2.71 3.97
N LEU A 58 -5.27 -1.72 3.12
CA LEU A 58 -4.39 -0.59 2.94
C LEU A 58 -4.85 0.58 3.80
N ASP A 59 -3.95 1.11 4.62
CA ASP A 59 -4.16 2.36 5.34
C ASP A 59 -3.62 3.52 4.50
N VAL A 60 -4.50 4.20 3.76
CA VAL A 60 -4.15 5.31 2.85
C VAL A 60 -3.42 6.45 3.56
N TRP A 61 -3.66 6.65 4.87
CA TRP A 61 -2.99 7.70 5.61
C TRP A 61 -1.47 7.43 5.74
N ASP A 62 -1.09 6.15 5.78
CA ASP A 62 0.27 5.69 6.02
C ASP A 62 1.10 5.51 4.74
N ILE A 63 0.61 5.95 3.58
CA ILE A 63 1.26 5.76 2.28
C ILE A 63 2.07 6.99 1.88
N TYR A 64 3.26 6.76 1.31
CA TYR A 64 4.20 7.81 0.91
C TYR A 64 4.32 7.97 -0.61
N TYR A 65 4.63 6.89 -1.33
CA TYR A 65 4.77 6.91 -2.78
C TYR A 65 4.37 5.58 -3.43
N VAL A 66 4.25 5.59 -4.75
CA VAL A 66 4.00 4.43 -5.59
C VAL A 66 5.08 4.34 -6.67
N LEU A 67 5.57 3.14 -6.93
CA LEU A 67 6.35 2.79 -8.12
C LEU A 67 5.46 2.00 -9.07
N TRP A 68 5.68 2.13 -10.38
CA TRP A 68 4.99 1.30 -11.37
C TRP A 68 5.89 0.87 -12.53
N TRP A 69 5.47 -0.20 -13.18
CA TRP A 69 6.09 -0.79 -14.36
C TRP A 69 5.01 -1.02 -15.41
N GLU A 70 5.21 -0.43 -16.57
CA GLU A 70 4.31 -0.59 -17.71
C GLU A 70 4.58 -1.92 -18.41
N THR A 71 3.53 -2.73 -18.56
CA THR A 71 3.60 -4.03 -19.22
C THR A 71 2.20 -4.52 -19.54
N ASP A 72 2.06 -5.30 -20.62
CA ASP A 72 0.84 -6.00 -20.99
C ASP A 72 0.72 -7.38 -20.31
N ARG A 73 1.82 -7.93 -19.81
CA ARG A 73 1.90 -9.22 -19.11
C ARG A 73 1.68 -9.07 -17.60
N ILE A 74 0.57 -8.42 -17.24
CA ILE A 74 0.28 -7.96 -15.88
C ILE A 74 0.25 -9.08 -14.81
N ASP A 75 -0.31 -10.25 -15.13
CA ASP A 75 -0.41 -11.37 -14.17
C ASP A 75 0.97 -11.93 -13.77
N LYS A 76 1.88 -12.09 -14.74
CA LYS A 76 3.23 -12.60 -14.49
C LYS A 76 4.09 -11.54 -13.79
N ALA A 77 3.99 -10.29 -14.27
CA ALA A 77 4.67 -9.16 -13.66
C ALA A 77 4.29 -8.94 -12.19
N GLU A 78 3.03 -9.22 -11.81
CA GLU A 78 2.57 -9.06 -10.43
C GLU A 78 3.27 -10.07 -9.51
N LYS A 79 3.38 -11.33 -9.94
CA LYS A 79 4.11 -12.36 -9.20
C LYS A 79 5.56 -11.96 -9.01
N GLU A 80 6.25 -11.59 -10.09
CA GLU A 80 7.65 -11.15 -10.07
C GLU A 80 7.84 -9.96 -9.12
N LEU A 81 6.97 -8.94 -9.23
CA LEU A 81 6.96 -7.76 -8.36
C LEU A 81 6.82 -8.15 -6.88
N ILE A 82 5.84 -9.00 -6.55
CA ILE A 82 5.56 -9.38 -5.16
C ILE A 82 6.68 -10.25 -4.59
N SER A 83 7.27 -11.15 -5.39
CA SER A 83 8.42 -11.94 -4.94
C SER A 83 9.65 -11.07 -4.68
N PHE A 84 9.90 -10.06 -5.51
CA PHE A 84 11.01 -9.13 -5.33
C PHE A 84 10.83 -8.23 -4.11
N PHE A 85 9.69 -7.52 -4.01
CA PHE A 85 9.48 -6.51 -2.96
C PHE A 85 8.95 -7.08 -1.64
N GLN A 86 8.33 -8.26 -1.67
CA GLN A 86 7.69 -8.92 -0.52
C GLN A 86 6.82 -7.98 0.32
N PRO A 87 5.81 -7.30 -0.28
CA PRO A 87 5.02 -6.32 0.46
C PRO A 87 4.24 -6.96 1.59
N TYR A 88 4.25 -6.34 2.78
CA TYR A 88 3.72 -6.97 4.01
C TYR A 88 2.19 -7.17 4.00
N LEU A 89 1.46 -6.58 3.05
CA LEU A 89 0.01 -6.81 2.87
C LEU A 89 -0.31 -7.78 1.72
N ASN A 90 0.67 -8.22 0.92
CA ASN A 90 0.47 -9.32 -0.04
C ASN A 90 0.70 -10.64 0.69
N LEU A 91 -0.32 -11.08 1.44
CA LEU A 91 -0.26 -12.19 2.38
C LEU A 91 -0.28 -13.59 1.73
N GLU A 92 -0.45 -13.65 0.42
CA GLU A 92 -0.34 -14.88 -0.36
C GLU A 92 1.14 -15.26 -0.53
N ASP A 93 1.44 -16.55 -0.57
CA ASP A 93 2.81 -17.02 -0.74
C ASP A 93 3.18 -17.06 -2.23
N TYR A 94 3.88 -16.02 -2.70
CA TYR A 94 4.39 -15.93 -4.07
C TYR A 94 5.81 -16.51 -4.23
N ARG A 95 6.33 -17.26 -3.25
CA ARG A 95 7.71 -17.81 -3.31
C ARG A 95 7.88 -18.89 -4.39
N GLN A 96 6.79 -19.39 -4.98
CA GLN A 96 6.83 -20.32 -6.09
C GLN A 96 6.54 -19.58 -7.39
N ILE A 97 7.57 -18.93 -7.95
CA ILE A 97 7.52 -18.39 -9.31
C ILE A 97 8.11 -19.43 -10.26
N ASP A 98 7.35 -19.80 -11.29
CA ASP A 98 7.87 -20.62 -12.38
C ASP A 98 8.95 -19.84 -13.14
N PRO A 99 10.08 -20.46 -13.56
CA PRO A 99 11.14 -19.75 -14.28
C PRO A 99 10.67 -18.97 -15.53
N GLY A 100 9.56 -19.39 -16.16
CA GLY A 100 8.93 -18.70 -17.30
C GLY A 100 8.04 -17.50 -16.95
N ASP A 101 7.92 -17.17 -15.67
CA ASP A 101 7.22 -16.01 -15.12
C ASP A 101 8.20 -14.93 -14.61
N MET A 102 9.51 -15.11 -14.82
CA MET A 102 10.57 -14.15 -14.49
C MET A 102 10.95 -13.28 -15.71
N ASP A 103 11.66 -12.18 -15.48
CA ASP A 103 12.15 -11.23 -16.49
C ASP A 103 11.02 -10.56 -17.29
N ILE A 104 9.87 -10.35 -16.66
CA ILE A 104 8.74 -9.62 -17.24
C ILE A 104 8.94 -8.12 -17.04
N ILE A 105 9.42 -7.74 -15.86
CA ILE A 105 9.80 -6.39 -15.49
C ILE A 105 11.23 -6.39 -14.95
N ASN A 106 11.86 -5.20 -14.88
CA ASN A 106 13.05 -5.02 -14.04
C ASN A 106 12.62 -4.30 -12.74
N PRO A 107 12.47 -5.00 -11.61
CA PRO A 107 11.99 -4.41 -10.36
C PRO A 107 12.86 -3.26 -9.82
N GLU A 108 14.12 -3.13 -10.26
CA GLU A 108 15.00 -2.04 -9.85
C GLU A 108 14.83 -0.78 -10.72
N ASN A 109 14.21 -0.92 -11.90
CA ASN A 109 14.04 0.16 -12.87
C ASN A 109 12.56 0.41 -13.20
N PRO A 110 11.81 1.11 -12.32
CA PRO A 110 10.41 1.43 -12.56
C PRO A 110 10.22 2.38 -13.74
N SER A 111 9.09 2.22 -14.45
CA SER A 111 8.64 3.18 -15.46
C SER A 111 8.35 4.55 -14.86
N GLY A 112 7.97 4.60 -13.58
CA GLY A 112 7.90 5.85 -12.84
C GLY A 112 7.68 5.70 -11.34
N LYS A 113 7.79 6.83 -10.66
CA LYS A 113 7.61 7.01 -9.22
C LYS A 113 6.75 8.25 -8.98
N LEU A 114 5.75 8.14 -8.12
CA LEU A 114 4.93 9.28 -7.71
C LEU A 114 4.76 9.30 -6.20
N ARG A 115 5.11 10.43 -5.59
CA ARG A 115 4.83 10.72 -4.19
C ARG A 115 3.39 11.20 -4.07
N ILE A 116 2.61 10.59 -3.18
CA ILE A 116 1.17 10.88 -3.08
C ILE A 116 0.82 11.95 -2.03
N ILE A 117 1.81 12.40 -1.28
CA ILE A 117 1.68 13.43 -0.24
C ILE A 117 2.80 14.46 -0.36
N SER A 118 2.56 15.69 0.08
CA SER A 118 3.61 16.72 0.11
C SER A 118 4.69 16.41 1.16
N GLU A 119 5.84 17.07 1.07
CA GLU A 119 6.92 16.90 2.06
C GLU A 119 6.51 17.37 3.46
N ASN A 120 5.73 18.45 3.54
CA ASN A 120 5.19 18.94 4.82
C ASN A 120 4.24 17.93 5.44
N GLU A 121 3.38 17.32 4.62
CA GLU A 121 2.48 16.27 5.07
C GLU A 121 3.25 15.03 5.51
N SER A 122 4.24 14.58 4.72
CA SER A 122 5.12 13.46 5.08
C SER A 122 5.77 13.66 6.45
N ARG A 123 6.37 14.83 6.69
CA ARG A 123 6.97 15.18 7.99
C ARG A 123 5.96 15.17 9.13
N PHE A 124 4.77 15.71 8.92
CA PHE A 124 3.69 15.69 9.91
C PHE A 124 3.26 14.25 10.24
N ARG A 125 3.04 13.42 9.21
CA ARG A 125 2.56 12.05 9.37
C ARG A 125 3.61 11.10 9.96
N ARG A 126 4.89 11.31 9.66
CA ARG A 126 6.00 10.48 10.19
C ARG A 126 6.27 10.69 11.68
N SER A 127 5.71 11.72 12.32
CA SER A 127 5.87 11.89 13.76
C SER A 127 5.28 10.68 14.51
N ALA A 128 6.03 10.16 15.50
CA ALA A 128 5.63 8.94 16.20
C ALA A 128 4.24 9.08 16.86
N TYR A 129 3.96 10.25 17.44
CA TYR A 129 2.65 10.57 18.01
C TYR A 129 1.53 10.52 16.96
N ASN A 130 1.67 11.25 15.84
CA ASN A 130 0.61 11.32 14.84
C ASN A 130 0.38 9.96 14.19
N ARG A 131 1.45 9.23 13.90
CA ARG A 131 1.38 7.92 13.28
C ARG A 131 0.77 6.87 14.20
N ALA A 132 1.13 6.85 15.48
CA ALA A 132 0.54 5.94 16.46
C ALA A 132 -0.97 6.22 16.63
N LYS A 133 -1.34 7.50 16.77
CA LYS A 133 -2.75 7.90 16.89
C LYS A 133 -3.56 7.45 15.68
N GLN A 134 -3.07 7.74 14.47
CA GLN A 134 -3.78 7.40 13.24
C GLN A 134 -3.86 5.89 13.00
N LYS A 135 -2.80 5.15 13.32
CA LYS A 135 -2.82 3.69 13.20
C LYS A 135 -3.80 3.06 14.20
N LEU A 136 -3.94 3.63 15.40
CA LEU A 136 -4.95 3.18 16.37
C LEU A 136 -6.38 3.40 15.83
N GLU A 137 -6.66 4.57 15.24
CA GLU A 137 -7.94 4.87 14.59
C GLU A 137 -8.21 3.92 13.41
N HIS A 138 -7.19 3.57 12.62
CA HIS A 138 -7.31 2.59 11.54
C HIS A 138 -7.63 1.19 12.03
N VAL A 139 -6.89 0.68 13.02
CA VAL A 139 -7.13 -0.64 13.63
C VAL A 139 -8.53 -0.72 14.25
N SER A 140 -8.98 0.34 14.94
CA SER A 140 -10.34 0.40 15.49
C SER A 140 -11.40 0.23 14.40
N ARG A 141 -11.27 0.95 13.27
CA ARG A 141 -12.19 0.83 12.12
C ARG A 141 -12.19 -0.58 11.51
N MET A 142 -11.03 -1.26 11.50
CA MET A 142 -10.95 -2.64 11.02
C MET A 142 -11.70 -3.61 11.95
N ILE A 143 -11.58 -3.44 13.26
CA ILE A 143 -12.30 -4.26 14.26
C ILE A 143 -13.81 -4.08 14.11
N ASP A 144 -14.29 -2.86 13.93
CA ASP A 144 -15.71 -2.59 13.68
C ASP A 144 -16.21 -3.32 12.42
N LYS A 145 -15.47 -3.22 11.31
CA LYS A 145 -15.81 -3.94 10.07
C LYS A 145 -15.89 -5.45 10.27
N ILE A 146 -14.94 -6.03 11.00
CA ILE A 146 -14.95 -7.47 11.32
C ILE A 146 -16.21 -7.85 12.11
N LYS A 147 -16.59 -7.02 13.08
CA LYS A 147 -17.78 -7.25 13.90
C LYS A 147 -19.07 -7.25 13.06
N PHE A 148 -19.17 -6.35 12.09
CA PHE A 148 -20.41 -6.16 11.31
C PHE A 148 -20.48 -7.01 10.03
N ALA A 149 -19.37 -7.29 9.37
CA ALA A 149 -19.32 -7.99 8.08
C ALA A 149 -18.70 -9.39 8.15
N GLY A 150 -18.22 -9.82 9.32
CA GLY A 150 -17.41 -11.03 9.47
C GLY A 150 -15.95 -10.82 9.07
N HIS A 151 -15.15 -11.87 9.11
CA HIS A 151 -13.74 -11.82 8.73
C HIS A 151 -13.32 -13.06 7.97
N THR A 152 -12.31 -12.91 7.12
CA THR A 152 -11.55 -14.02 6.57
C THR A 152 -10.24 -14.19 7.34
N GLU A 153 -9.56 -15.31 7.10
CA GLU A 153 -8.20 -15.53 7.61
C GLU A 153 -7.23 -14.43 7.14
N GLU A 154 -7.39 -13.94 5.91
CA GLU A 154 -6.61 -12.82 5.39
C GLU A 154 -6.89 -11.52 6.15
N THR A 155 -8.17 -11.22 6.44
CA THR A 155 -8.54 -10.05 7.25
C THR A 155 -7.88 -10.12 8.63
N ARG A 156 -7.85 -11.31 9.25
CA ARG A 156 -7.20 -11.53 10.55
C ARG A 156 -5.70 -11.24 10.50
N LYS A 157 -5.00 -11.81 9.52
CA LYS A 157 -3.55 -11.56 9.28
C LYS A 157 -3.27 -10.08 9.05
N THR A 158 -4.12 -9.42 8.26
CA THR A 158 -4.02 -7.99 7.96
C THR A 158 -4.13 -7.13 9.24
N VAL A 159 -5.04 -7.47 10.16
CA VAL A 159 -5.15 -6.77 11.45
C VAL A 159 -3.86 -6.91 12.26
N TYR A 160 -3.24 -8.09 12.30
CA TYR A 160 -1.99 -8.27 13.04
C TYR A 160 -0.84 -7.45 12.46
N GLU A 161 -0.74 -7.32 11.14
CA GLU A 161 0.27 -6.45 10.54
C GLU A 161 0.07 -4.99 10.94
N HIS A 162 -1.17 -4.49 10.92
CA HIS A 162 -1.45 -3.12 11.38
C HIS A 162 -1.20 -2.96 12.88
N MET A 163 -1.51 -3.97 13.70
CA MET A 163 -1.17 -3.97 15.14
C MET A 163 0.36 -3.96 15.38
N ARG A 164 1.14 -4.70 14.59
CA ARG A 164 2.60 -4.69 14.64
C ARG A 164 3.15 -3.29 14.34
N ILE A 165 2.62 -2.64 13.31
CA ILE A 165 2.99 -1.26 12.95
C ILE A 165 2.56 -0.27 14.05
N LEU A 166 1.35 -0.43 14.62
CA LEU A 166 0.88 0.38 15.74
C LEU A 166 1.83 0.28 16.94
N LYS A 167 2.17 -0.95 17.36
CA LYS A 167 3.08 -1.19 18.48
C LYS A 167 4.43 -0.51 18.23
N ARG A 168 5.03 -0.69 17.05
CA ARG A 168 6.29 -0.04 16.67
C ARG A 168 6.23 1.48 16.83
N ASN A 169 5.14 2.12 16.42
CA ASN A 169 4.99 3.57 16.52
C ASN A 169 4.70 4.04 17.96
N LEU A 170 3.97 3.25 18.74
CA LEU A 170 3.75 3.51 20.17
C LEU A 170 5.07 3.42 20.95
N ASP A 171 5.88 2.40 20.70
CA ASP A 171 7.20 2.23 21.33
C ASP A 171 8.06 3.48 21.05
N LYS A 172 8.20 3.89 19.78
CA LYS A 172 8.90 5.13 19.39
C LYS A 172 8.33 6.39 20.08
N PHE A 173 7.01 6.49 20.21
CA PHE A 173 6.40 7.66 20.87
C PHE A 173 6.72 7.70 22.37
N LEU A 174 6.74 6.55 23.03
CA LEU A 174 6.99 6.43 24.47
C LEU A 174 8.49 6.57 24.83
N GLU A 175 9.39 6.14 23.94
CA GLU A 175 10.85 6.25 24.11
C GLU A 175 11.37 7.68 23.91
N ASN A 176 10.68 8.52 23.13
CA ASN A 176 11.06 9.91 22.88
C ASN A 176 10.68 10.87 24.03
N LYS A 177 10.77 10.42 25.27
CA LYS A 177 10.55 11.24 26.48
C LYS A 177 11.87 11.67 27.11
#